data_AF-A0A435TZV7-F1
#
_entry.id   AF-A0A435TZV7-F1
#
_cell.length_a   1.000
_cell.length_b   1.000
_cell.length_c   1.000
_cell.angle_alpha   90.00
_cell.angle_beta   90.00
_cell.angle_gamma   90.00
#
_symmetry.space_group_name_H-M   'P 1'
#
loop_
_entity.id
_entity.type
_entity.pdbx_description
1 polymer ?
#
loop_
_entity_poly.entity_id
_entity_poly.type
_entity_poly.pdbx_seq_one_letter_code
_entity_poly.pdbx_strand_id
1 'polypeptide(L)' 'TFCTREYAPVCARRHGETRTFPNSCEARAADYRVVGDGPC' A
#
# COMPACT_ATOMS: atom_id res chain seq x y z
N THR A 1 13.97 0.63 5.11
CA THR A 1 12.77 -0.22 5.33
C THR A 1 12.93 -1.51 4.58
N PHE A 2 12.72 -2.66 5.25
CA PHE A 2 12.67 -3.97 4.61
C PHE A 2 11.21 -4.43 4.62
N CYS A 3 10.69 -4.81 3.46
CA CYS A 3 9.35 -5.39 3.32
C CYS A 3 9.46 -6.83 2.84
N THR A 4 8.55 -7.67 3.31
CA THR A 4 8.40 -9.05 2.80
C THR A 4 7.92 -9.01 1.35
N ARG A 5 8.23 -10.06 0.58
CA ARG A 5 7.65 -10.25 -0.77
C ARG A 5 6.28 -10.93 -0.71
N GLU A 6 5.57 -10.79 0.39
CA GLU A 6 4.20 -11.28 0.51
C GLU A 6 3.30 -10.49 -0.42
N TYR A 7 2.44 -11.20 -1.15
CA TYR A 7 1.44 -10.58 -2.02
C TYR A 7 0.09 -10.56 -1.29
N ALA A 8 -0.21 -9.42 -0.71
CA ALA A 8 -1.45 -9.13 0.02
C ALA A 8 -1.89 -7.70 -0.34
N PRO A 9 -2.44 -7.49 -1.55
CA PRO A 9 -2.57 -6.16 -2.13
C PRO A 9 -3.48 -5.25 -1.30
N VAL A 10 -3.09 -3.98 -1.18
CA VAL A 10 -3.84 -2.98 -0.44
C VAL A 10 -4.04 -1.72 -1.25
N CYS A 11 -5.14 -1.03 -0.96
CA CYS A 11 -5.47 0.26 -1.54
C CYS A 11 -4.96 1.33 -0.59
N ALA A 12 -4.08 2.20 -1.08
CA ALA A 12 -3.48 3.24 -0.26
C ALA A 12 -3.58 4.60 -0.93
N ARG A 13 -3.74 5.66 -0.12
CA ARG A 13 -3.96 7.04 -0.59
C ARG A 13 -2.86 7.97 -0.09
N ARG A 14 -2.43 8.88 -0.96
CA ARG A 14 -1.50 9.97 -0.66
C ARG A 14 -1.85 11.21 -1.47
N HIS A 15 -2.02 12.36 -0.80
CA HIS A 15 -2.34 13.66 -1.46
C HIS A 15 -3.51 13.65 -2.47
N GLY A 16 -4.49 12.77 -2.29
CA GLY A 16 -5.64 12.64 -3.21
C GLY A 16 -5.43 11.63 -4.34
N GLU A 17 -4.21 11.12 -4.51
CA GLU A 17 -3.92 9.97 -5.37
C GLU A 17 -4.16 8.67 -4.60
N THR A 18 -4.78 7.70 -5.25
CA THR A 18 -4.99 6.36 -4.69
C THR A 18 -4.27 5.35 -5.58
N ARG A 19 -3.51 4.44 -4.97
CA ARG A 19 -2.70 3.46 -5.69
C ARG A 19 -2.72 2.12 -4.96
N THR A 20 -2.75 1.05 -5.76
CA THR A 20 -2.64 -0.32 -5.27
C THR A 20 -1.17 -0.67 -5.04
N PHE A 21 -0.88 -1.17 -3.84
CA PHE A 21 0.44 -1.67 -3.46
C PHE A 21 0.40 -3.18 -3.28
N PRO A 22 1.50 -3.91 -3.55
CA PRO A 22 1.56 -5.37 -3.37
C PRO A 22 1.32 -5.83 -1.94
N ASN A 23 1.64 -4.98 -0.95
CA ASN A 23 1.32 -5.20 0.45
C ASN A 23 1.34 -3.88 1.26
N SER A 24 0.83 -3.96 2.50
CA SER A 24 0.77 -2.81 3.42
C SER A 24 2.12 -2.26 3.84
N CYS A 25 3.17 -3.09 3.86
CA CYS A 25 4.53 -2.62 4.14
C CYS A 25 5.04 -1.72 3.02
N GLU A 26 4.89 -2.13 1.76
CA GLU A 26 5.30 -1.34 0.60
C GLU A 26 4.52 -0.02 0.50
N ALA A 27 3.22 -0.02 0.78
CA ALA A 27 2.43 1.20 0.86
C ALA A 27 3.00 2.19 1.90
N ARG A 28 3.28 1.71 3.12
CA ARG A 28 3.83 2.53 4.20
C ARG A 28 5.26 3.00 3.90
N ALA A 29 6.07 2.15 3.27
CA ALA A 29 7.43 2.50 2.86
C ALA A 29 7.48 3.59 1.79
N ALA A 30 6.41 3.71 0.99
CA ALA A 30 6.22 4.76 -0.01
C ALA A 30 5.46 6.00 0.53
N ASP A 31 5.26 6.11 1.85
CA ASP A 31 4.49 7.17 2.51
C ASP A 31 3.01 7.25 2.11
N TYR A 32 2.40 6.13 1.72
CA TYR A 32 0.96 6.02 1.50
C TYR A 32 0.23 5.51 2.73
N ARG A 33 -0.96 6.05 2.97
CA ARG A 33 -1.87 5.57 4.01
C ARG A 33 -2.80 4.51 3.44
N VAL A 34 -2.74 3.29 3.97
CA VAL A 34 -3.70 2.23 3.60
C VAL A 34 -5.11 2.65 3.97
N VAL A 35 -6.03 2.57 3.02
CA VAL A 35 -7.46 2.89 3.15
C VAL A 35 -8.37 1.69 2.88
N GLY A 36 -7.83 0.59 2.33
CA GLY A 36 -8.54 -0.66 2.15
C GLY A 36 -7.61 -1.86 2.03
N ASP A 37 -8.09 -3.03 2.45
CA ASP A 37 -7.34 -4.29 2.52
C ASP A 37 -7.39 -5.11 1.21
N GLY A 38 -7.63 -4.44 0.09
CA GLY A 38 -7.66 -5.00 -1.27
C GLY A 38 -7.24 -3.93 -2.29
N PRO A 39 -7.12 -4.25 -3.58
CA PRO A 39 -6.74 -3.28 -4.60
C PRO A 39 -7.76 -2.12 -4.74
N CYS A 40 -7.25 -0.90 -4.98
CA CYS A 40 -7.97 0.11 -5.77
C CYS A 40 -7.91 -0.33 -7.26
#